data_AF-H1YGU7-F1
#
_entry.id   AF-H1YGU7-F1
#
_cell.length_a   1.000
_cell.length_b   1.000
_cell.length_c   1.000
_cell.angle_alpha   90.00
_cell.angle_beta   90.00
_cell.angle_gamma   90.00
#
_symmetry.space_group_name_H-M   'P 1'
#
loop_
_entity.id
_entity.type
_entity.pdbx_description
1 polymer ?
#
loop_
_entity_poly.entity_id
_entity_poly.type
_entity_poly.pdbx_seq_one_letter_code
_entity_poly.pdbx_strand_id
1 'polypeptide(L)'
;MDDASTQADNKPWYFLPERGFSSMTPEQYIKERITQFRHWYDVKASKAKRRFMVMRSITVVGGAIVPVLINLSDSPIIKYLNSFISLLVVILVSLESVYHYREQWKNYRSTEQLLAKEYYNFVTGEGAYRNLQPQEAFITMVERIENAIESENASTLNVMTTLSEKKTGSDQLDNPNKIKNPPKT
;
A
#
# COMPACT_ATOMS: atom_id res chain seq x y z
N MET A 1 -1.34 42.71 -14.65
CA MET A 1 -0.90 41.55 -15.46
C MET A 1 -0.48 40.55 -14.43
N ASP A 2 -1.50 39.94 -13.84
CA ASP A 2 -1.43 39.47 -12.46
C ASP A 2 -1.12 37.98 -12.46
N ASP A 3 -0.09 37.67 -11.71
CA ASP A 3 0.58 36.41 -11.62
C ASP A 3 -0.33 35.30 -11.06
N ALA A 4 -0.97 34.57 -11.98
CA ALA A 4 -1.72 33.36 -11.70
C ALA A 4 -0.83 32.17 -11.27
N SER A 5 0.50 32.30 -11.34
CA SER A 5 1.44 31.24 -10.95
C SER A 5 1.72 31.20 -9.44
N THR A 6 1.49 32.30 -8.72
CA THR A 6 1.74 32.41 -7.26
C THR A 6 0.62 31.82 -6.39
N GLN A 7 -0.62 31.67 -6.88
CA GLN A 7 -1.71 31.04 -6.10
C GLN A 7 -1.75 29.50 -6.17
N ALA A 8 -0.92 28.87 -6.99
CA ALA A 8 -0.93 27.40 -7.16
C ALA A 8 -0.23 26.64 -6.00
N ASP A 9 0.59 27.33 -5.21
CA ASP A 9 1.46 26.76 -4.17
C ASP A 9 0.66 26.23 -2.96
N ASN A 10 -0.42 26.92 -2.54
CA ASN A 10 -1.03 26.68 -1.23
C ASN A 10 -2.27 25.76 -1.23
N LYS A 11 -2.50 25.01 -2.31
CA LYS A 11 -3.66 24.11 -2.44
C LYS A 11 -3.28 22.68 -2.07
N PRO A 12 -4.15 21.93 -1.35
CA PRO A 12 -3.86 20.56 -1.01
C PRO A 12 -3.72 19.69 -2.26
N TRP A 13 -2.90 18.64 -2.20
CA TRP A 13 -2.57 17.78 -3.33
C TRP A 13 -3.77 17.06 -3.96
N TYR A 14 -4.95 17.06 -3.33
CA TYR A 14 -6.19 16.46 -3.82
C TYR A 14 -7.14 17.48 -4.48
N PHE A 15 -6.76 18.76 -4.56
CA PHE A 15 -7.57 19.78 -5.20
C PHE A 15 -7.64 19.53 -6.71
N LEU A 16 -8.87 19.48 -7.26
CA LEU A 16 -9.13 19.34 -8.68
C LEU A 16 -9.70 20.67 -9.20
N PRO A 17 -8.95 21.44 -10.00
CA PRO A 17 -9.50 22.66 -10.60
C PRO A 17 -10.54 22.32 -11.67
N GLU A 18 -11.60 23.14 -11.73
CA GLU A 18 -12.63 23.05 -12.77
C GLU A 18 -12.02 23.22 -14.16
N ARG A 19 -12.37 22.33 -15.08
CA ARG A 19 -11.87 22.28 -16.45
C ARG A 19 -12.94 21.77 -17.42
N GLY A 20 -12.86 22.22 -18.66
CA GLY A 20 -13.72 21.73 -19.75
C GLY A 20 -13.35 20.33 -20.22
N PHE A 21 -14.25 19.67 -20.95
CA PHE A 21 -13.98 18.38 -21.58
C PHE A 21 -12.77 18.46 -22.52
N SER A 22 -11.87 17.47 -22.47
CA SER A 22 -10.67 17.37 -23.30
C SER A 22 -9.75 18.60 -23.26
N SER A 23 -9.76 19.38 -22.17
CA SER A 23 -8.98 20.64 -22.06
C SER A 23 -7.61 20.49 -21.40
N MET A 24 -7.27 19.31 -20.88
CA MET A 24 -6.03 19.08 -20.15
C MET A 24 -4.86 18.83 -21.10
N THR A 25 -3.77 19.57 -20.92
CA THR A 25 -2.53 19.36 -21.69
C THR A 25 -1.63 18.31 -21.03
N PRO A 26 -0.67 17.71 -21.77
CA PRO A 26 0.31 16.79 -21.19
C PRO A 26 1.10 17.38 -20.03
N GLU A 27 1.50 18.65 -20.11
CA GLU A 27 2.27 19.35 -19.08
C GLU A 27 1.45 19.52 -17.80
N GLN A 28 0.17 19.85 -17.93
CA GLN A 28 -0.76 19.94 -16.81
C GLN A 28 -0.96 18.58 -16.16
N TYR A 29 -1.14 17.52 -16.94
CA TYR A 29 -1.30 16.16 -16.42
C TYR A 29 -0.04 15.70 -15.67
N ILE A 30 1.16 15.95 -16.20
CA ILE A 30 2.43 15.63 -15.54
C ILE A 30 2.55 16.39 -14.21
N LYS A 31 2.27 17.70 -14.23
CA LYS A 31 2.39 18.57 -13.05
C LYS A 31 1.40 18.19 -11.96
N GLU A 32 0.15 17.95 -12.33
CA GLU A 32 -0.93 17.80 -11.36
C GLU A 32 -1.16 16.35 -10.95
N ARG A 33 -1.07 15.39 -11.89
CA ARG A 33 -1.37 13.98 -11.62
C ARG A 33 -0.10 13.19 -11.29
N ILE A 34 0.88 13.18 -12.19
CA ILE A 34 2.09 12.36 -12.00
C ILE A 34 2.86 12.82 -10.76
N THR A 35 3.11 14.13 -10.62
CA THR A 35 3.86 14.66 -9.47
C THR A 35 3.15 14.40 -8.15
N GLN A 36 1.83 14.59 -8.11
CA GLN A 36 0.99 14.26 -6.94
C GLN A 36 1.16 12.80 -6.53
N PHE A 37 0.95 11.85 -7.45
CA PHE A 37 0.99 10.43 -7.12
C PHE A 37 2.40 9.97 -6.77
N ARG A 38 3.43 10.46 -7.46
CA ARG A 38 4.82 10.15 -7.11
C ARG A 38 5.15 10.57 -5.68
N HIS A 39 4.77 11.78 -5.29
CA HIS A 39 4.96 12.25 -3.91
C HIS A 39 4.16 11.40 -2.91
N TRP A 40 2.89 11.11 -3.20
CA TRP A 40 2.04 10.30 -2.34
C TRP A 40 2.62 8.90 -2.13
N TYR A 41 3.06 8.24 -3.20
CA TYR A 41 3.67 6.92 -3.17
C TYR A 41 5.00 6.89 -2.41
N ASP A 42 5.86 7.89 -2.57
CA ASP A 42 7.12 7.97 -1.85
C ASP A 42 6.91 8.06 -0.33
N VAL A 43 5.99 8.93 0.10
CA VAL A 43 5.62 9.09 1.51
C VAL A 43 5.00 7.80 2.07
N LYS A 44 4.12 7.13 1.31
CA LYS A 44 3.49 5.87 1.71
C LYS A 44 4.48 4.72 1.80
N ALA A 45 5.36 4.57 0.81
CA ALA A 45 6.42 3.57 0.80
C ALA A 45 7.34 3.72 2.02
N SER A 46 7.76 4.96 2.31
CA SER A 46 8.63 5.26 3.45
C SER A 46 7.96 4.92 4.79
N LYS A 47 6.67 5.26 4.97
CA LYS A 47 5.90 4.92 6.18
C LYS A 47 5.74 3.41 6.34
N ALA A 48 5.39 2.69 5.28
CA ALA A 48 5.23 1.24 5.30
C ALA A 48 6.57 0.53 5.61
N LYS A 49 7.66 0.96 4.99
CA LYS A 49 9.02 0.46 5.26
C LYS A 49 9.40 0.66 6.73
N ARG A 50 9.18 1.87 7.28
CA ARG A 50 9.50 2.15 8.69
C ARG A 50 8.71 1.25 9.64
N ARG A 51 7.40 1.10 9.44
CA ARG A 51 6.56 0.21 10.26
C ARG A 51 7.04 -1.23 10.20
N PHE A 52 7.31 -1.74 9.00
CA PHE A 52 7.86 -3.08 8.79
C PHE A 52 9.18 -3.27 9.55
N MET A 53 10.14 -2.35 9.39
CA MET A 53 11.45 -2.47 10.04
C MET A 53 11.35 -2.41 11.56
N VAL A 54 10.49 -1.56 12.12
CA VAL A 54 10.27 -1.47 13.57
C VAL A 54 9.68 -2.76 14.12
N MET A 55 8.57 -3.24 13.55
CA MET A 55 7.93 -4.50 13.98
C MET A 55 8.92 -5.67 13.88
N ARG A 56 9.61 -5.78 12.74
CA ARG A 56 10.58 -6.85 12.50
C ARG A 56 11.73 -6.81 13.50
N SER A 57 12.24 -5.63 13.82
CA SER A 57 13.33 -5.47 14.79
C SER A 57 12.90 -5.91 16.19
N ILE A 58 11.71 -5.48 16.65
CA ILE A 58 11.19 -5.88 17.97
C ILE A 58 10.98 -7.40 18.02
N THR A 59 10.39 -7.99 16.99
CA THR A 59 10.18 -9.44 16.88
C THR A 59 11.49 -10.22 16.95
N VAL A 60 12.50 -9.82 16.19
CA VAL A 60 13.80 -10.53 16.15
C VAL A 60 14.53 -10.40 17.49
N VAL A 61 14.59 -9.20 18.06
CA VAL A 61 15.24 -8.96 19.35
C VAL A 61 14.50 -9.72 20.47
N GLY A 62 13.17 -9.64 20.51
CA GLY A 62 12.36 -10.37 21.50
C GLY A 62 12.55 -11.88 21.38
N GLY A 63 12.52 -12.43 20.15
CA GLY A 63 12.74 -13.85 19.90
C GLY A 63 14.14 -14.33 20.31
N ALA A 64 15.17 -13.49 20.19
CA ALA A 64 16.52 -13.82 20.64
C ALA A 64 16.68 -13.75 22.17
N ILE A 65 15.90 -12.91 22.85
CA ILE A 65 15.93 -12.76 24.32
C ILE A 65 15.27 -13.96 25.02
N VAL A 66 14.21 -14.53 24.45
CA VAL A 66 13.44 -15.64 25.08
C VAL A 66 14.32 -16.82 25.52
N PRO A 67 15.19 -17.41 24.66
CA PRO A 67 16.09 -18.49 25.08
C PRO A 67 17.04 -18.09 26.21
N VAL A 68 17.53 -16.85 26.22
CA VAL A 68 18.44 -16.35 27.28
C VAL A 68 17.72 -16.28 28.62
N LEU A 69 16.48 -15.78 28.64
CA LEU A 69 15.67 -15.71 29.85
C LEU A 69 15.34 -17.09 30.42
N ILE A 70 15.10 -18.08 29.55
CA ILE A 70 14.87 -19.47 29.95
C ILE A 70 16.10 -20.08 30.64
N ASN A 71 17.32 -19.74 30.20
CA ASN A 71 18.54 -20.30 30.80
C ASN A 71 18.91 -19.68 32.16
N LEU A 72 18.33 -18.52 32.52
CA LEU A 72 18.61 -17.81 33.77
C LEU A 72 17.53 -18.03 34.85
N SER A 73 16.58 -18.95 34.64
CA SER A 73 15.21 -18.85 35.15
C SER A 73 14.87 -19.46 36.51
N ASP A 74 15.65 -19.18 37.56
CA ASP A 74 15.23 -19.60 38.92
C ASP A 74 14.28 -18.59 39.60
N SER A 75 14.25 -17.33 39.15
CA SER A 75 13.39 -16.29 39.73
C SER A 75 11.97 -16.26 39.10
N PRO A 76 10.89 -16.17 39.91
CA PRO A 76 9.51 -15.99 39.42
C PRO A 76 9.32 -14.77 38.52
N ILE A 77 10.05 -13.67 38.78
CA ILE A 77 9.95 -12.42 38.00
C ILE A 77 10.41 -12.65 36.56
N ILE A 78 11.51 -13.40 36.37
CA ILE A 78 12.06 -13.72 35.05
C ILE A 78 11.09 -14.60 34.26
N LYS A 79 10.38 -15.52 34.94
CA LYS A 79 9.35 -16.37 34.31
C LYS A 79 8.19 -15.53 33.75
N TYR A 80 7.63 -14.61 34.54
CA TYR A 80 6.56 -13.72 34.06
C TYR A 80 7.02 -12.83 32.89
N LEU A 81 8.23 -12.27 32.98
CA LEU A 81 8.79 -11.44 31.90
C LEU A 81 8.96 -12.25 30.60
N ASN A 82 9.46 -13.48 30.70
CA ASN A 82 9.62 -14.36 29.55
C ASN A 82 8.27 -14.69 28.89
N SER A 83 7.23 -15.00 29.67
CA SER A 83 5.88 -15.22 29.15
C SER A 83 5.33 -13.98 28.43
N PHE A 84 5.53 -12.79 29.00
CA PHE A 84 5.09 -11.54 28.40
C PHE A 84 5.81 -11.25 27.07
N ILE A 85 7.13 -11.36 27.02
CA ILE A 85 7.91 -11.15 25.79
C ILE A 85 7.51 -12.16 24.72
N SER A 86 7.34 -13.43 25.09
CA SER A 86 6.91 -14.48 24.16
C SER A 86 5.54 -14.16 23.55
N LEU A 87 4.57 -13.74 24.36
CA LEU A 87 3.26 -13.34 23.88
C LEU A 87 3.33 -12.12 22.96
N LEU A 88 4.12 -11.10 23.33
CA LEU A 88 4.33 -9.91 22.51
C LEU A 88 4.93 -10.24 21.14
N VAL A 89 5.94 -11.10 21.09
CA VAL A 89 6.56 -11.56 19.84
C VAL A 89 5.54 -12.26 18.95
N VAL A 90 4.72 -13.16 19.51
CA VAL A 90 3.65 -13.84 18.74
C VAL A 90 2.65 -12.83 18.18
N ILE A 91 2.18 -11.88 19.00
CA ILE A 91 1.26 -10.83 18.56
C ILE A 91 1.87 -10.01 17.41
N LEU A 92 3.13 -9.60 17.53
CA LEU A 92 3.80 -8.81 16.49
C LEU A 92 3.97 -9.59 15.18
N VAL A 93 4.36 -10.86 15.25
CA VAL A 93 4.45 -11.74 14.06
C VAL A 93 3.08 -11.89 13.40
N SER A 94 2.03 -12.15 14.19
CA SER A 94 0.67 -12.26 13.68
C SER A 94 0.21 -10.96 13.04
N LEU A 95 0.42 -9.80 13.66
CA LEU A 95 0.09 -8.50 13.07
C LEU A 95 0.92 -8.22 11.81
N GLU A 96 2.20 -8.58 11.77
CA GLU A 96 3.05 -8.44 10.57
C GLU A 96 2.47 -9.23 9.39
N SER A 97 2.03 -10.47 9.63
CA SER A 97 1.38 -11.34 8.63
C SER A 97 0.00 -10.87 8.16
N VAL A 98 -0.60 -9.95 8.90
CA VAL A 98 -1.93 -9.39 8.66
C VAL A 98 -1.78 -8.10 7.85
N TYR A 99 -0.89 -7.21 8.27
CA TYR A 99 -0.75 -5.91 7.62
C TYR A 99 0.08 -5.94 6.33
N HIS A 100 0.88 -6.98 6.08
CA HIS A 100 1.62 -7.11 4.83
C HIS A 100 2.47 -5.87 4.48
N TYR A 101 3.00 -5.17 5.49
CA TYR A 101 3.74 -3.90 5.29
C TYR A 101 4.94 -4.05 4.35
N ARG A 102 5.53 -5.26 4.30
CA ARG A 102 6.62 -5.60 3.36
C ARG A 102 6.19 -5.51 1.91
N GLU A 103 5.03 -6.06 1.58
CA GLU A 103 4.50 -6.00 0.22
C GLU A 103 4.05 -4.57 -0.11
N GLN A 104 3.37 -3.90 0.82
CA GLN A 104 2.92 -2.52 0.62
C GLN A 104 4.06 -1.56 0.26
N TRP A 105 5.17 -1.56 1.00
CA TRP A 105 6.27 -0.64 0.68
C TRP A 105 6.89 -0.92 -0.68
N LYS A 106 7.00 -2.21 -1.06
CA LYS A 106 7.51 -2.61 -2.38
C LYS A 106 6.56 -2.18 -3.49
N ASN A 107 5.27 -2.40 -3.30
CA ASN A 107 4.25 -2.03 -4.28
C ASN A 107 4.25 -0.52 -4.53
N TYR A 108 4.14 0.28 -3.46
CA TYR A 108 4.22 1.74 -3.57
C TYR A 108 5.51 2.22 -4.23
N ARG A 109 6.66 1.64 -3.87
CA ARG A 109 7.94 2.03 -4.48
C ARG A 109 8.01 1.64 -5.95
N SER A 110 7.52 0.46 -6.31
CA SER A 110 7.47 0.00 -7.70
C SER A 110 6.56 0.88 -8.55
N THR A 111 5.38 1.23 -8.06
CA THR A 111 4.44 2.11 -8.77
C THR A 111 5.01 3.51 -8.94
N GLU A 112 5.67 4.09 -7.92
CA GLU A 112 6.35 5.39 -8.07
C GLU A 112 7.43 5.36 -9.16
N GLN A 113 8.24 4.30 -9.19
CA GLN A 113 9.28 4.13 -10.21
C GLN A 113 8.69 3.90 -11.60
N LEU A 114 7.57 3.19 -11.69
CA LEU A 114 6.82 3.02 -12.94
C LEU A 114 6.32 4.38 -13.45
N LEU A 115 5.71 5.20 -12.60
CA LEU A 115 5.28 6.56 -12.94
C LEU A 115 6.46 7.42 -13.43
N ALA A 116 7.61 7.36 -12.77
CA ALA A 116 8.81 8.07 -13.18
C ALA A 116 9.32 7.59 -14.55
N LYS A 117 9.35 6.26 -14.77
CA LYS A 117 9.74 5.66 -16.04
C LYS A 117 8.80 6.08 -17.18
N GLU A 118 7.49 6.04 -16.96
CA GLU A 118 6.51 6.44 -17.98
C GLU A 118 6.64 7.93 -18.32
N TYR A 119 6.87 8.79 -17.32
CA TYR A 119 7.21 10.19 -17.56
C TYR A 119 8.43 10.33 -18.48
N TYR A 120 9.55 9.68 -18.16
CA TYR A 120 10.77 9.80 -18.96
C TYR A 120 10.58 9.25 -20.37
N ASN A 121 9.94 8.08 -20.52
CA ASN A 121 9.63 7.51 -21.81
C ASN A 121 8.77 8.46 -22.67
N PHE A 122 7.76 9.09 -22.06
CA PHE A 122 6.88 10.02 -22.76
C PHE A 122 7.63 11.26 -23.24
N VAL A 123 8.41 11.91 -22.37
CA VAL A 123 9.13 13.15 -22.74
C VAL A 123 10.29 12.89 -23.71
N THR A 124 10.88 11.69 -23.72
CA THR A 124 11.89 11.32 -24.72
C THR A 124 11.29 10.76 -26.01
N GLY A 125 9.97 10.52 -26.07
CA GLY A 125 9.33 9.88 -27.22
C GLY A 125 9.77 8.43 -27.43
N GLU A 126 10.14 7.74 -26.35
CA GLU A 126 10.70 6.39 -26.39
C GLU A 126 9.75 5.35 -25.77
N GLY A 127 10.11 4.07 -25.89
CA GLY A 127 9.31 2.99 -25.32
C GLY A 127 7.95 2.88 -25.99
N ALA A 128 6.87 2.94 -25.22
CA ALA A 128 5.50 2.82 -25.71
C ALA A 128 5.05 4.04 -26.56
N TYR A 129 5.84 5.13 -26.56
CA TYR A 129 5.50 6.37 -27.25
C TYR A 129 6.25 6.55 -28.57
N ARG A 130 7.11 5.60 -28.94
CA ARG A 130 7.93 5.69 -30.15
C ARG A 130 7.05 5.66 -31.40
N ASN A 131 7.30 6.58 -32.32
CA ASN A 131 6.56 6.73 -33.58
C ASN A 131 5.07 7.07 -33.43
N LEU A 132 4.59 7.45 -32.24
CA LEU A 132 3.22 7.92 -32.05
C LEU A 132 3.10 9.41 -32.36
N GLN A 133 1.92 9.83 -32.83
CA GLN A 133 1.60 11.24 -32.90
C GLN A 133 1.43 11.83 -31.48
N PRO A 134 1.68 13.14 -31.26
CA PRO A 134 1.63 13.74 -29.92
C PRO A 134 0.33 13.47 -29.16
N GLN A 135 -0.81 13.50 -29.85
CA GLN A 135 -2.12 13.24 -29.25
C GLN A 135 -2.29 11.78 -28.82
N GLU A 136 -1.87 10.83 -29.66
CA GLU A 136 -1.92 9.39 -29.37
C GLU A 136 -0.96 9.01 -28.24
N ALA A 137 0.24 9.61 -28.24
CA ALA A 137 1.21 9.45 -27.17
C ALA A 137 0.65 9.94 -25.83
N PHE A 138 -0.07 11.06 -25.82
CA PHE A 138 -0.69 11.59 -24.62
C PHE A 138 -1.79 10.67 -24.08
N ILE A 139 -2.69 10.20 -24.94
CA ILE A 139 -3.75 9.24 -24.57
C ILE A 139 -3.11 7.97 -23.99
N THR A 140 -2.11 7.42 -24.67
CA THR A 140 -1.38 6.23 -24.23
C THR A 140 -0.73 6.45 -22.86
N MET A 141 -0.17 7.65 -22.60
CA MET A 141 0.45 7.95 -21.31
C MET A 141 -0.60 7.95 -20.21
N VAL A 142 -1.72 8.64 -20.42
CA VAL A 142 -2.82 8.74 -19.45
C VAL A 142 -3.33 7.34 -19.10
N GLU A 143 -3.62 6.50 -20.10
CA GLU A 143 -4.07 5.13 -19.88
C GLU A 143 -3.07 4.32 -19.06
N ARG A 144 -1.78 4.37 -19.39
CA ARG A 144 -0.75 3.60 -18.68
C ARG A 144 -0.57 4.07 -17.24
N ILE A 145 -0.60 5.38 -16.99
CA ILE A 145 -0.50 5.94 -15.64
C ILE A 145 -1.73 5.58 -14.81
N GLU A 146 -2.94 5.77 -15.34
CA GLU A 146 -4.17 5.48 -14.60
C GLU A 146 -4.32 3.97 -14.34
N ASN A 147 -3.96 3.11 -15.29
CA ASN A 147 -3.94 1.65 -15.09
C ASN A 147 -2.93 1.25 -13.99
N ALA A 148 -1.77 1.90 -13.93
CA ALA A 148 -0.79 1.65 -12.86
C ALA A 148 -1.33 2.04 -11.48
N ILE A 149 -2.03 3.18 -11.39
CA ILE A 149 -2.66 3.65 -10.16
C ILE A 149 -3.81 2.72 -9.75
N GLU A 150 -4.66 2.31 -10.70
CA GLU A 150 -5.75 1.37 -10.46
C GLU A 150 -5.25 0.01 -9.97
N SER A 151 -4.24 -0.55 -10.65
CA SER A 151 -3.64 -1.83 -10.27
C SER A 151 -3.06 -1.79 -8.85
N GLU A 152 -2.41 -0.68 -8.49
CA GLU A 152 -1.90 -0.46 -7.14
C GLU A 152 -3.04 -0.37 -6.13
N ASN A 153 -4.07 0.45 -6.40
CA ASN A 153 -5.23 0.59 -5.53
C ASN A 153 -5.94 -0.75 -5.28
N ALA A 154 -6.11 -1.56 -6.32
CA ALA A 154 -6.69 -2.89 -6.21
C ALA A 154 -5.82 -3.81 -5.33
N SER A 155 -4.50 -3.77 -5.48
CA SER A 155 -3.57 -4.52 -4.62
C SER A 155 -3.69 -4.08 -3.15
N THR A 156 -3.75 -2.78 -2.90
CA THR A 156 -3.92 -2.23 -1.54
C THR A 156 -5.28 -2.61 -0.93
N LEU A 157 -6.36 -2.55 -1.70
CA LEU A 157 -7.70 -2.93 -1.23
C LEU A 157 -7.80 -4.43 -0.94
N ASN A 158 -7.23 -5.30 -1.78
CA ASN A 158 -7.23 -6.75 -1.54
C ASN A 158 -6.56 -7.13 -0.23
N VAL A 159 -5.51 -6.40 0.18
CA VAL A 159 -4.91 -6.56 1.51
C VAL A 159 -5.90 -6.16 2.60
N MET A 160 -6.73 -5.14 2.42
CA MET A 160 -7.76 -4.73 3.41
C MET A 160 -9.00 -5.65 3.44
N THR A 161 -9.36 -6.26 2.31
CA THR A 161 -10.53 -7.16 2.22
C THR A 161 -10.20 -8.54 2.79
N THR A 162 -9.01 -9.07 2.49
CA THR A 162 -8.53 -10.33 3.13
C THR A 162 -8.42 -10.19 4.66
N LEU A 163 -8.19 -8.98 5.17
CA LEU A 163 -8.28 -8.67 6.60
C LEU A 163 -9.70 -8.72 7.17
N SER A 164 -10.70 -8.37 6.37
CA SER A 164 -12.11 -8.37 6.77
C SER A 164 -12.72 -9.77 6.69
N GLU A 165 -12.40 -10.54 5.64
CA GLU A 165 -12.90 -11.90 5.43
C GLU A 165 -12.34 -12.91 6.43
N LYS A 166 -11.07 -12.77 6.84
CA LYS A 166 -10.48 -13.63 7.89
C LYS A 166 -11.16 -13.46 9.25
N LYS A 167 -11.89 -12.36 9.47
CA LYS A 167 -12.69 -12.11 10.68
C LYS A 167 -14.06 -12.78 10.63
N THR A 168 -14.60 -13.06 9.44
CA THR A 168 -15.93 -13.68 9.25
C THR A 168 -15.85 -15.21 9.12
N GLY A 169 -14.69 -15.75 8.74
CA GLY A 169 -14.49 -17.21 8.59
C GLY A 169 -14.26 -17.99 9.90
N SER A 170 -14.12 -17.34 11.06
CA SER A 170 -13.96 -18.02 12.36
C SER A 170 -15.25 -18.12 13.19
N ASP A 171 -16.35 -17.50 12.76
CA ASP A 171 -17.67 -17.57 13.43
C ASP A 171 -18.60 -18.65 12.84
N GLN A 172 -18.09 -19.48 11.92
CA GLN A 172 -18.88 -20.51 11.24
C GLN A 172 -18.45 -21.93 11.60
N LEU A 173 -18.22 -22.19 12.89
CA LEU A 173 -18.10 -23.54 13.46
C LEU A 173 -18.81 -23.63 14.82
N ASP A 174 -20.12 -23.39 14.85
CA ASP A 174 -21.06 -24.21 15.64
C ASP A 174 -22.50 -23.77 15.35
N ASN A 175 -23.24 -24.54 14.55
CA ASN A 175 -24.70 -24.52 14.64
C ASN A 175 -25.23 -25.95 14.49
N PRO A 176 -25.50 -26.65 15.60
CA PRO A 176 -26.00 -28.02 15.57
C PRO A 176 -27.46 -28.18 15.10
N ASN A 177 -28.16 -27.12 14.68
CA ASN A 177 -29.58 -27.18 14.31
C ASN A 177 -29.88 -26.93 12.83
N LYS A 178 -29.19 -27.65 11.93
CA LYS A 178 -29.66 -27.76 10.53
C LYS A 178 -30.62 -28.95 10.40
N ILE A 179 -31.91 -28.69 10.66
CA ILE A 179 -33.00 -29.64 10.39
C ILE A 179 -33.00 -29.98 8.90
N LYS A 180 -32.75 -31.25 8.57
CA LYS A 180 -32.92 -31.79 7.21
C LYS A 180 -34.42 -31.90 6.93
N ASN A 181 -34.93 -31.09 6.00
CA ASN A 181 -36.24 -31.36 5.41
C ASN A 181 -36.13 -32.57 4.46
N PRO A 182 -37.11 -33.49 4.47
CA PRO A 182 -37.09 -34.67 3.62
C PRO A 182 -37.37 -34.31 2.15
N PRO A 183 -36.93 -35.16 1.20
CA PRO A 183 -37.13 -34.92 -0.22
C PRO A 183 -38.62 -34.93 -0.56
N LYS A 184 -39.07 -33.92 -1.31
CA LYS A 184 -40.36 -33.97 -1.99
C LYS A 184 -40.22 -34.87 -3.23
N THR A 185 -41.19 -35.77 -3.36
CA THR A 185 -41.46 -36.75 -4.42
C THR A 185 -41.06 -36.33 -5.82
#